data_AF-A0A9W7ZK66-F1
#
_entry.id   AF-A0A9W7ZK66-F1
#
_cell.length_a   1.000
_cell.length_b   1.000
_cell.length_c   1.000
_cell.angle_alpha   90.00
_cell.angle_beta   90.00
_cell.angle_gamma   90.00
#
_symmetry.space_group_name_H-M   'P 1'
#
loop_
_entity.id
_entity.type
_entity.pdbx_description
1 polymer ?
#
loop_
_entity_poly.entity_id
_entity_poly.type
_entity_poly.pdbx_seq_one_letter_code
_entity_poly.pdbx_strand_id
1 'polypeptide(L)'
;MTPTNRKPHVSHRERRRAKPRTGFPDTTVNKYATRVRKLKHKLVHNAQIKRKFYGEVVPSDAGNDAPDYIKQIFSQGSEQLPRFPGEGEGSESEEGSSDAGSEPQTAPTETVRSRGEMTSTTPTASGSHRSEPTRWTKPNPFQRAMQEADARRQQREEEQEKHRQEAEEHKQARLRSKRQRAKTFRKLTEKSQRGQPRLANHVDRLLAQIKKQHN
;
A
#
# COMPACT_ATOMS: atom_id res chain seq x y z
N MET A 1 -43.53 48.42 25.59
CA MET A 1 -43.42 47.02 26.00
C MET A 1 -42.62 46.26 24.95
N THR A 2 -41.41 45.82 25.28
CA THR A 2 -40.52 45.10 24.34
C THR A 2 -40.75 43.60 24.42
N PRO A 3 -41.05 42.90 23.32
CA PRO A 3 -41.25 41.45 23.36
C PRO A 3 -39.92 40.74 23.67
N THR A 4 -39.88 40.01 24.78
CA THR A 4 -38.72 39.20 25.15
C THR A 4 -38.63 37.99 24.24
N ASN A 5 -37.53 37.90 23.49
CA ASN A 5 -37.25 36.88 22.49
C ASN A 5 -36.83 35.56 23.17
N ARG A 6 -37.76 34.90 23.87
CA ARG A 6 -37.52 33.63 24.55
C ARG A 6 -37.66 32.49 23.55
N LYS A 7 -36.53 31.86 23.21
CA LYS A 7 -36.51 30.68 22.32
C LYS A 7 -37.41 29.57 22.90
N PRO A 8 -38.24 28.92 22.08
CA PRO A 8 -39.11 27.85 22.56
C PRO A 8 -38.29 26.71 23.14
N HIS A 9 -38.76 26.17 24.27
CA HIS A 9 -38.09 25.08 24.99
C HIS A 9 -38.34 23.75 24.28
N VAL A 10 -37.59 23.52 23.20
CA VAL A 10 -37.68 22.29 22.39
C VAL A 10 -37.20 21.10 23.22
N SER A 11 -37.97 20.01 23.23
CA SER A 11 -37.67 18.79 23.99
C SER A 11 -36.31 18.19 23.58
N HIS A 12 -35.64 17.47 24.49
CA HIS A 12 -34.35 16.82 24.18
C HIS A 12 -34.46 15.85 22.99
N ARG A 13 -35.65 15.25 22.81
CA ARG A 13 -35.99 14.36 21.69
C ARG A 13 -36.11 15.11 20.36
N GLU A 14 -36.72 16.29 20.34
CA GLU A 14 -36.79 17.14 19.14
C GLU A 14 -35.45 17.79 18.81
N ARG A 15 -34.64 18.17 19.81
CA ARG A 15 -33.26 18.62 19.56
C ARG A 15 -32.42 17.54 18.87
N ARG A 16 -32.72 16.26 19.10
CA ARG A 16 -32.07 15.13 18.41
C ARG A 16 -32.64 14.85 17.02
N ARG A 17 -33.91 15.18 16.75
CA ARG A 17 -34.52 15.06 15.40
C ARG A 17 -34.18 16.25 14.50
N ALA A 18 -34.04 17.45 15.06
CA ALA A 18 -33.80 18.69 14.32
C ALA A 18 -32.33 18.92 13.93
N LYS A 19 -31.39 18.14 14.46
CA LYS A 19 -30.06 18.08 13.88
C LYS A 19 -30.18 17.19 12.64
N PRO A 20 -30.08 17.72 11.41
CA PRO A 20 -29.86 16.84 10.27
C PRO A 20 -28.68 15.96 10.67
N ARG A 21 -28.83 14.64 10.52
CA ARG A 21 -27.65 13.78 10.51
C ARG A 21 -26.76 14.43 9.48
N THR A 22 -25.69 15.08 9.91
CA THR A 22 -24.64 15.56 9.02
C THR A 22 -24.41 14.37 8.12
N GLY A 23 -24.75 14.52 6.84
CA GLY A 23 -24.59 13.44 5.88
C GLY A 23 -23.18 12.88 6.06
N PHE A 24 -22.99 11.61 5.73
CA PHE A 24 -21.64 11.07 5.53
C PHE A 24 -20.78 12.19 4.92
N PRO A 25 -19.67 12.59 5.58
CA PRO A 25 -18.90 13.74 5.13
C PRO A 25 -18.67 13.52 3.66
N ASP A 26 -19.17 14.45 2.84
CA ASP A 26 -19.12 14.35 1.39
C ASP A 26 -17.67 14.01 1.05
N THR A 27 -17.40 12.77 0.64
CA THR A 27 -16.02 12.27 0.44
C THR A 27 -15.39 12.92 -0.80
N THR A 28 -16.13 13.82 -1.44
CA THR A 28 -15.72 14.78 -2.44
C THR A 28 -14.95 15.98 -1.85
N VAL A 29 -14.87 16.12 -0.51
CA VAL A 29 -13.99 17.12 0.13
C VAL A 29 -12.53 16.76 -0.12
N ASN A 30 -12.01 17.29 -1.23
CA ASN A 30 -10.62 17.43 -1.63
C ASN A 30 -9.72 16.23 -1.28
N LYS A 31 -9.79 15.18 -2.10
CA LYS A 31 -8.78 14.10 -2.13
C LYS A 31 -7.34 14.65 -2.15
N TYR A 32 -7.12 15.79 -2.81
CA TYR A 32 -5.85 16.51 -2.81
C TYR A 32 -5.46 17.02 -1.41
N ALA A 33 -6.36 17.73 -0.72
CA ALA A 33 -6.09 18.25 0.63
C ALA A 33 -5.80 17.14 1.65
N THR A 34 -6.48 15.99 1.54
CA THR A 34 -6.20 14.84 2.41
C THR A 34 -4.86 14.19 2.10
N ARG A 35 -4.45 14.10 0.82
CA ARG A 35 -3.10 13.66 0.43
C ARG A 35 -2.01 14.59 0.95
N VAL A 36 -2.18 15.90 0.80
CA VAL A 36 -1.24 16.92 1.31
C VAL A 36 -1.11 16.81 2.84
N ARG A 37 -2.21 16.64 3.58
CA ARG A 37 -2.17 16.42 5.04
C ARG A 37 -1.41 15.14 5.41
N LYS A 38 -1.62 14.04 4.70
CA LYS A 38 -0.89 12.78 4.91
C LYS A 38 0.61 12.94 4.64
N LEU A 39 0.96 13.64 3.55
CA LEU A 39 2.35 13.93 3.20
C LEU A 39 3.03 14.76 4.29
N LYS A 40 2.38 15.85 4.73
CA LYS A 40 2.87 16.70 5.84
C LYS A 40 3.07 15.89 7.11
N HIS A 41 2.10 15.05 7.48
CA HIS A 41 2.23 14.20 8.67
C HIS A 41 3.40 13.21 8.55
N LYS A 42 3.59 12.60 7.37
CA LYS A 42 4.71 11.69 7.11
C LYS A 42 6.06 12.42 7.23
N LEU A 43 6.18 13.61 6.66
CA LEU A 43 7.40 14.42 6.75
C LEU A 43 7.72 14.80 8.20
N VAL A 44 6.73 15.27 8.97
CA VAL A 44 6.90 15.61 10.38
C VAL A 44 7.32 14.39 11.19
N HIS A 45 6.65 13.25 10.98
CA HIS A 45 6.98 12.00 11.67
C HIS A 45 8.40 11.52 11.34
N ASN A 46 8.80 11.55 10.06
CA ASN A 46 10.15 11.18 9.65
C ASN A 46 11.21 12.11 10.25
N ALA A 47 10.95 13.42 10.29
CA ALA A 47 11.83 14.38 10.95
C ALA A 47 11.94 14.12 12.45
N GLN A 48 10.84 13.78 13.12
CA GLN A 48 10.84 13.39 14.53
C GLN A 48 11.62 12.10 14.78
N ILE A 49 11.45 11.07 13.94
CA ILE A 49 12.24 9.83 14.02
C ILE A 49 13.72 10.14 13.85
N LYS A 50 14.11 10.89 12.80
CA LYS A 50 15.51 11.26 12.59
C LYS A 50 16.06 12.02 13.79
N ARG A 51 15.34 13.01 14.30
CA ARG A 51 15.75 13.77 15.49
C ARG A 51 15.96 12.87 16.70
N LYS A 52 15.05 11.93 16.97
CA LYS A 52 15.19 10.96 18.07
C LYS A 52 16.36 10.01 17.84
N PHE A 53 16.43 9.43 16.64
CA PHE A 53 17.49 8.49 16.26
C PHE A 53 18.87 9.13 16.39
N TYR A 54 19.10 10.30 15.79
CA TYR A 54 20.38 10.98 15.90
C TYR A 54 20.61 11.53 17.32
N GLY A 55 19.57 11.88 18.07
CA GLY A 55 19.71 12.29 19.47
C GLY A 55 20.05 11.15 20.44
N GLU A 56 19.59 9.92 20.15
CA GLU A 56 19.77 8.74 21.01
C GLU A 56 20.96 7.86 20.57
N VAL A 57 21.17 7.68 19.26
CA VAL A 57 22.18 6.78 18.66
C VAL A 57 23.50 7.49 18.39
N VAL A 58 23.49 8.81 18.20
CA VAL A 58 24.70 9.63 18.21
C VAL A 58 24.69 10.43 19.51
N PRO A 59 25.02 9.81 20.66
CA PRO A 59 25.29 10.60 21.86
C PRO A 59 26.30 11.68 21.47
N SER A 60 26.14 12.89 22.00
CA SER A 60 26.98 14.06 21.68
C SER A 60 28.48 13.83 21.96
N ASP A 61 28.85 12.68 22.53
CA ASP A 61 30.20 12.19 22.79
C ASP A 61 30.77 11.25 21.72
N ALA A 62 30.00 10.86 20.68
CA ALA A 62 30.48 9.98 19.59
C ALA A 62 31.58 10.61 18.73
N GLY A 63 31.83 11.92 18.88
CA GLY A 63 33.04 12.56 18.34
C GLY A 63 34.34 12.12 19.04
N ASN A 64 34.25 11.53 20.24
CA ASN A 64 35.43 11.12 21.01
C ASN A 64 35.76 9.64 20.86
N ASP A 65 34.80 8.77 20.57
CA ASP A 65 34.98 7.30 20.53
C ASP A 65 35.30 6.74 19.13
N ALA A 66 35.26 7.59 18.09
CA ALA A 66 35.80 7.21 16.79
C ALA A 66 37.34 7.11 16.88
N PRO A 67 37.99 6.10 16.28
CA PRO A 67 39.45 6.04 16.24
C PRO A 67 40.02 7.23 15.44
N ASP A 68 41.16 7.76 15.88
CA ASP A 68 41.70 9.06 15.42
C ASP A 68 41.88 9.16 13.90
N TYR A 69 42.16 8.05 13.21
CA TYR A 69 42.28 8.05 11.75
C TYR A 69 40.96 8.45 11.04
N ILE A 70 39.80 8.12 11.62
CA ILE A 70 38.50 8.53 11.07
C ILE A 70 38.28 10.02 11.29
N LYS A 71 38.62 10.52 12.49
CA LYS A 71 38.56 11.97 12.77
C LYS A 71 39.46 12.73 11.81
N GLN A 72 40.65 12.21 11.51
CA GLN A 72 41.59 12.82 10.57
C GLN A 72 41.03 12.89 9.14
N ILE A 73 40.39 11.84 8.64
CA ILE A 73 39.78 11.83 7.28
C ILE A 73 38.67 12.90 7.16
N PHE A 74 37.81 13.01 8.17
CA PHE A 74 36.71 13.99 8.16
C PHE A 74 37.15 15.41 8.48
N SER A 75 38.25 15.58 9.25
CA SER A 75 38.83 16.90 9.53
C SER A 75 39.69 17.42 8.38
N GLN A 76 40.35 16.53 7.62
CA GLN A 76 41.17 16.90 6.46
C GLN A 76 40.35 17.09 5.17
N GLY A 77 39.11 16.62 5.12
CA GLY A 77 38.25 16.68 3.93
C GLY A 77 37.70 18.05 3.54
N SER A 78 37.90 19.10 4.34
CA SER A 78 37.37 20.45 4.04
C SER A 78 38.36 21.43 3.41
N GLU A 79 39.68 21.15 3.42
CA GLU A 79 40.67 22.15 2.98
C GLU A 79 41.51 21.78 1.75
N GLN A 80 41.55 20.52 1.30
CA GLN A 80 42.32 20.15 0.10
C GLN A 80 41.63 19.08 -0.74
N LEU A 81 40.54 19.46 -1.41
CA LEU A 81 40.20 18.84 -2.69
C LEU A 81 40.43 19.86 -3.79
N PRO A 82 41.20 19.54 -4.85
CA PRO A 82 41.33 20.43 -5.99
C PRO A 82 39.93 20.66 -6.56
N ARG A 83 39.49 21.93 -6.55
CA ARG A 83 38.32 22.36 -7.31
C ARG A 83 38.57 22.01 -8.76
N PHE A 84 37.88 20.98 -9.26
CA PHE A 84 37.77 20.71 -10.67
C PHE A 84 37.14 21.95 -11.34
N PRO A 85 37.82 22.59 -12.31
CA PRO A 85 37.29 23.76 -12.99
C PRO A 85 36.38 23.27 -14.11
N GLY A 86 35.09 23.13 -13.80
CA GLY A 86 34.08 22.82 -14.80
C GLY A 86 32.83 22.25 -14.16
N GLU A 87 31.76 23.04 -14.21
CA GLU A 87 30.38 22.70 -13.81
C GLU A 87 30.21 22.66 -12.27
N GLY A 88 29.54 23.60 -11.63
CA GLY A 88 28.30 24.24 -12.02
C GLY A 88 27.46 24.21 -10.76
N GLU A 89 27.17 25.38 -10.23
CA GLU A 89 26.36 25.60 -9.03
C GLU A 89 24.95 25.01 -9.26
N GLY A 90 24.69 23.85 -8.64
CA GLY A 90 23.45 23.11 -8.83
C GLY A 90 23.32 22.00 -7.80
N SER A 91 23.06 22.37 -6.53
CA SER A 91 22.60 21.41 -5.52
C SER A 91 21.13 21.07 -5.81
N GLU A 92 20.93 20.36 -6.91
CA GLU A 92 19.69 19.67 -7.22
C GLU A 92 19.68 18.37 -6.42
N SER A 93 18.55 18.17 -5.77
CA SER A 93 18.27 17.01 -4.92
C SER A 93 18.04 15.82 -5.84
N GLU A 94 18.99 14.90 -5.93
CA GLU A 94 18.77 13.68 -6.69
C GLU A 94 17.74 12.77 -5.99
N GLU A 95 16.74 12.48 -6.79
CA GLU A 95 15.62 11.60 -6.56
C GLU A 95 16.09 10.15 -6.45
N GLY A 96 16.00 9.61 -5.23
CA GLY A 96 15.94 8.16 -5.02
C GLY A 96 14.59 7.62 -5.47
N SER A 97 14.52 7.31 -6.77
CA SER A 97 13.45 6.62 -7.49
C SER A 97 12.79 5.48 -6.68
N SER A 98 11.49 5.64 -6.45
CA SER A 98 10.62 4.62 -5.88
C SER A 98 10.02 3.75 -6.98
N ASP A 99 10.39 2.48 -6.94
CA ASP A 99 9.60 1.35 -7.42
C ASP A 99 8.23 1.27 -6.72
N ALA A 100 7.26 0.66 -7.42
CA ALA A 100 5.90 0.29 -7.01
C ALA A 100 4.78 1.35 -7.11
N GLY A 101 3.98 1.25 -8.18
CA GLY A 101 2.65 1.86 -8.20
C GLY A 101 1.84 1.82 -9.50
N SER A 102 2.04 0.85 -10.40
CA SER A 102 1.15 0.65 -11.56
C SER A 102 -0.16 -0.03 -11.13
N GLU A 103 -1.26 0.72 -11.23
CA GLU A 103 -2.61 0.16 -11.41
C GLU A 103 -3.30 0.83 -12.61
N PRO A 104 -4.27 0.14 -13.24
CA PRO A 104 -4.55 0.25 -14.68
C PRO A 104 -5.60 1.32 -14.99
N GLN A 105 -5.50 1.92 -16.17
CA GLN A 105 -6.61 2.62 -16.79
C GLN A 105 -6.90 2.06 -18.18
N THR A 106 -8.02 1.35 -18.25
CA THR A 106 -8.82 1.10 -19.42
C THR A 106 -9.71 2.31 -19.69
N ALA A 107 -9.65 2.88 -20.91
CA ALA A 107 -10.80 3.29 -21.72
C ALA A 107 -10.32 3.88 -23.07
N PRO A 108 -11.11 3.71 -24.14
CA PRO A 108 -10.62 3.69 -25.52
C PRO A 108 -10.65 5.09 -26.14
N THR A 109 -9.64 5.39 -26.95
CA THR A 109 -9.71 6.52 -27.88
C THR A 109 -9.63 5.96 -29.28
N GLU A 110 -10.76 6.00 -29.98
CA GLU A 110 -10.82 5.78 -31.41
C GLU A 110 -9.89 6.79 -32.10
N THR A 111 -8.94 6.29 -32.88
CA THR A 111 -8.29 7.11 -33.91
C THR A 111 -8.10 6.26 -35.14
N VAL A 112 -9.13 6.33 -35.99
CA VAL A 112 -9.07 6.00 -37.40
C VAL A 112 -7.99 6.87 -38.05
N ARG A 113 -6.96 6.24 -38.62
CA ARG A 113 -6.15 6.69 -39.77
C ARG A 113 -5.16 5.57 -40.11
N SER A 114 -5.52 4.68 -41.05
CA SER A 114 -5.26 4.85 -42.48
C SER A 114 -3.78 4.76 -42.85
N ARG A 115 -3.42 3.58 -43.39
CA ARG A 115 -2.69 3.41 -44.68
C ARG A 115 -1.18 3.61 -44.65
N GLY A 116 -0.46 2.52 -44.92
CA GLY A 116 0.94 2.53 -45.38
C GLY A 116 1.58 1.14 -45.38
N GLU A 117 1.55 0.47 -46.54
CA GLU A 117 2.57 -0.45 -47.09
C GLU A 117 3.12 -1.56 -46.16
N MET A 118 2.72 -2.82 -46.27
CA MET A 118 3.03 -3.74 -47.37
C MET A 118 4.39 -3.49 -48.06
N THR A 119 5.46 -4.01 -47.47
CA THR A 119 6.56 -4.59 -48.25
C THR A 119 6.85 -5.99 -47.75
N SER A 120 6.22 -6.94 -48.44
CA SER A 120 6.60 -8.35 -48.51
C SER A 120 8.00 -8.48 -49.11
N THR A 121 9.00 -8.80 -48.28
CA THR A 121 10.27 -9.34 -48.77
C THR A 121 10.22 -10.86 -48.70
N THR A 122 10.22 -11.44 -49.88
CA THR A 122 10.24 -12.85 -50.26
C THR A 122 11.32 -13.67 -49.54
N PRO A 123 11.05 -14.95 -49.20
CA PRO A 123 12.07 -15.89 -48.77
C PRO A 123 12.80 -16.45 -49.99
N THR A 124 14.00 -15.96 -50.29
CA THR A 124 14.89 -16.60 -51.26
C THR A 124 15.61 -17.76 -50.58
N ALA A 125 15.20 -18.97 -50.93
CA ALA A 125 15.95 -20.19 -50.69
C ALA A 125 17.26 -20.16 -51.48
N SER A 126 18.40 -20.25 -50.78
CA SER A 126 19.66 -20.69 -51.36
C SER A 126 20.65 -21.07 -50.27
N GLY A 127 21.19 -22.28 -50.35
CA GLY A 127 22.44 -22.63 -49.67
C GLY A 127 22.28 -23.66 -48.55
N SER A 128 22.07 -24.91 -48.94
CA SER A 128 22.46 -26.08 -48.15
C SER A 128 23.99 -26.09 -47.99
N HIS A 129 24.50 -25.24 -47.09
CA HIS A 129 25.87 -25.30 -46.63
C HIS A 129 25.92 -26.25 -45.45
N ARG A 130 26.62 -27.36 -45.66
CA ARG A 130 27.05 -28.35 -44.68
C ARG A 130 27.60 -27.61 -43.45
N SER A 131 26.81 -27.50 -42.38
CA SER A 131 27.20 -26.80 -41.17
C SER A 131 28.27 -27.63 -40.47
N GLU A 132 29.52 -27.21 -40.62
CA GLU A 132 30.62 -27.65 -39.77
C GLU A 132 30.22 -27.55 -38.28
N PRO A 133 30.75 -28.42 -37.40
CA PRO A 133 30.45 -28.36 -35.98
C PRO A 133 30.77 -26.95 -35.48
N THR A 134 29.71 -26.22 -35.12
CA THR A 134 29.79 -24.86 -34.58
C THR A 134 30.76 -24.87 -33.43
N ARG A 135 31.92 -24.26 -33.65
CA ARG A 135 32.96 -24.00 -32.65
C ARG A 135 32.27 -23.52 -31.39
N TRP A 136 32.58 -24.14 -30.23
CA TRP A 136 32.06 -23.77 -28.92
C TRP A 136 31.98 -22.25 -28.79
N THR A 137 30.79 -21.70 -28.98
CA THR A 137 30.55 -20.28 -28.81
C THR A 137 30.58 -20.05 -27.31
N LYS A 138 31.44 -19.12 -26.90
CA LYS A 138 31.55 -18.75 -25.50
C LYS A 138 30.15 -18.32 -25.03
N PRO A 139 29.64 -18.86 -23.92
CA PRO A 139 28.34 -18.44 -23.41
C PRO A 139 28.37 -16.93 -23.22
N ASN A 140 27.28 -16.25 -23.58
CA ASN A 140 27.20 -14.81 -23.44
C ASN A 140 27.48 -14.47 -21.95
N PRO A 141 28.42 -13.56 -21.67
CA PRO A 141 28.89 -13.28 -20.31
C PRO A 141 27.77 -12.83 -19.37
N PHE A 142 26.65 -12.33 -19.90
CA PHE A 142 25.50 -11.86 -19.13
C PHE A 142 24.40 -12.92 -18.93
N GLN A 143 24.51 -14.12 -19.49
CA GLN A 143 23.46 -15.14 -19.38
C GLN A 143 23.13 -15.49 -17.93
N ARG A 144 24.14 -15.60 -17.07
CA ARG A 144 23.93 -15.86 -15.64
C ARG A 144 23.21 -14.69 -14.96
N ALA A 145 23.59 -13.46 -15.29
CA ALA A 145 22.93 -12.27 -14.73
C ALA A 145 21.47 -12.15 -15.17
N MET A 146 21.15 -12.50 -16.42
CA MET A 146 19.77 -12.55 -16.90
C MET A 146 18.96 -13.63 -16.19
N GLN A 147 19.49 -14.85 -16.07
CA GLN A 147 18.81 -15.95 -15.36
C GLN A 147 18.54 -15.61 -13.90
N GLU A 148 19.48 -14.96 -13.21
CA GLU A 148 19.28 -14.52 -11.83
C GLU A 148 18.22 -13.42 -11.72
N ALA A 149 18.20 -12.46 -12.65
CA ALA A 149 17.18 -11.42 -12.68
C ALA A 149 15.77 -12.00 -12.93
N ASP A 150 15.66 -12.97 -13.83
CA ASP A 150 14.39 -13.65 -14.12
C ASP A 150 13.91 -14.48 -12.92
N ALA A 151 14.81 -15.23 -12.28
CA ALA A 151 14.49 -15.97 -11.06
C ALA A 151 14.02 -15.05 -9.93
N ARG A 152 14.66 -13.89 -9.75
CA ARG A 152 14.22 -12.88 -8.76
C ARG A 152 12.85 -12.29 -9.09
N ARG A 153 12.53 -12.09 -10.37
CA ARG A 153 11.19 -11.62 -10.79
C ARG A 153 10.12 -12.67 -10.48
N GLN A 154 10.36 -13.92 -10.83
CA GLN A 154 9.45 -15.03 -10.55
C GLN A 154 9.19 -15.19 -9.05
N GLN A 155 10.24 -15.14 -8.22
CA GLN A 155 10.09 -15.20 -6.76
C GLN A 155 9.20 -14.07 -6.22
N ARG A 156 9.41 -12.84 -6.69
CA ARG A 156 8.56 -11.70 -6.29
C ARG A 156 7.10 -11.85 -6.73
N GLU A 157 6.88 -12.38 -7.93
CA GLU A 157 5.53 -12.63 -8.44
C GLU A 157 4.82 -13.72 -7.62
N GLU A 158 5.50 -14.82 -7.31
CA GLU A 158 4.97 -15.89 -6.45
C GLU A 158 4.67 -15.40 -5.04
N GLU A 159 5.55 -14.59 -4.44
CA GLU A 159 5.32 -13.99 -3.11
C GLU A 159 4.09 -13.08 -3.12
N GLN A 160 3.94 -12.24 -4.15
CA GLN A 160 2.77 -11.38 -4.30
C GLN A 160 1.50 -12.19 -4.49
N GLU A 161 1.54 -13.27 -5.28
CA GLU A 161 0.39 -14.12 -5.50
C GLU A 161 -0.03 -14.84 -4.22
N LYS A 162 0.93 -15.41 -3.47
CA LYS A 162 0.68 -16.03 -2.16
C LYS A 162 0.03 -15.04 -1.19
N HIS A 163 0.58 -13.83 -1.09
CA HIS A 163 0.02 -12.80 -0.23
C HIS A 163 -1.40 -12.39 -0.66
N ARG A 164 -1.70 -12.33 -1.96
CA ARG A 164 -3.06 -12.08 -2.46
C ARG A 164 -4.01 -13.21 -2.08
N GLN A 165 -3.60 -14.46 -2.28
CA GLN A 165 -4.41 -15.64 -1.93
C GLN A 165 -4.72 -15.67 -0.41
N GLU A 166 -3.71 -15.48 0.44
CA GLU A 166 -3.90 -15.41 1.90
C GLU A 166 -4.87 -14.29 2.32
N ALA A 167 -4.74 -13.11 1.70
CA ALA A 167 -5.64 -11.99 1.97
C ALA A 167 -7.09 -12.29 1.56
N GLU A 168 -7.28 -12.96 0.43
CA GLU A 168 -8.60 -13.40 -0.05
C GLU A 168 -9.21 -14.46 0.87
N GLU A 169 -8.43 -15.46 1.28
CA GLU A 169 -8.87 -16.50 2.22
C GLU A 169 -9.30 -15.89 3.55
N HIS A 170 -8.49 -14.98 4.11
CA HIS A 170 -8.83 -14.31 5.36
C HIS A 170 -10.10 -13.45 5.21
N LYS A 171 -10.27 -12.76 4.08
CA LYS A 171 -11.49 -12.00 3.76
C LYS A 171 -12.71 -12.94 3.68
N GLN A 172 -12.58 -14.09 3.02
CA GLN A 172 -13.65 -15.08 2.94
C GLN A 172 -13.99 -15.65 4.32
N ALA A 173 -13.00 -16.01 5.14
CA ALA A 173 -13.18 -16.51 6.50
C ALA A 173 -13.93 -15.49 7.37
N ARG A 174 -13.56 -14.21 7.28
CA ARG A 174 -14.25 -13.12 7.98
C ARG A 174 -15.71 -12.99 7.55
N LEU A 175 -16.00 -13.07 6.25
CA LEU A 175 -17.36 -13.04 5.72
C LEU A 175 -18.18 -14.25 6.18
N ARG A 176 -17.60 -15.45 6.15
CA ARG A 176 -18.24 -16.68 6.65
C ARG A 176 -18.58 -16.56 8.14
N SER A 177 -17.63 -16.10 8.97
CA SER A 177 -17.87 -15.86 10.40
C SER A 177 -18.97 -14.83 10.64
N LYS A 178 -18.96 -13.71 9.90
CA LYS A 178 -20.01 -12.68 9.99
C LYS A 178 -21.38 -13.24 9.61
N ARG A 179 -21.46 -14.04 8.54
CA ARG A 179 -22.70 -14.70 8.10
C ARG A 179 -23.22 -15.67 9.15
N GLN A 180 -22.35 -16.47 9.76
CA GLN A 180 -22.72 -17.38 10.84
C GLN A 180 -23.25 -16.62 12.07
N ARG A 181 -22.57 -15.55 12.51
CA ARG A 181 -23.04 -14.70 13.61
C ARG A 181 -24.40 -14.07 13.33
N ALA A 182 -24.62 -13.58 12.11
CA ALA A 182 -25.92 -13.02 11.74
C ALA A 182 -27.03 -14.07 11.77
N LYS A 183 -26.75 -15.30 11.30
CA LYS A 183 -27.70 -16.42 11.37
C LYS A 183 -28.02 -16.80 12.82
N THR A 184 -27.01 -16.94 13.68
CA THR A 184 -27.24 -17.29 15.10
C THR A 184 -27.99 -16.18 15.83
N PHE A 185 -27.62 -14.92 15.59
CA PHE A 185 -28.33 -13.76 16.13
C PHE A 185 -29.80 -13.76 15.71
N ARG A 186 -30.08 -13.93 14.41
CA ARG A 186 -31.46 -13.96 13.89
C ARG A 186 -32.29 -15.05 14.57
N LYS A 187 -31.74 -16.26 14.73
CA LYS A 187 -32.41 -17.38 15.42
C LYS A 187 -32.71 -17.03 16.89
N LEU A 188 -31.75 -16.45 17.60
CA LEU A 188 -31.95 -16.09 19.01
C LEU A 188 -32.96 -14.95 19.17
N THR A 189 -32.91 -13.94 18.32
CA THR A 189 -33.85 -12.80 18.39
C THR A 189 -35.21 -13.09 17.75
N GLU A 190 -35.44 -14.31 17.27
CA GLU A 190 -36.69 -14.68 16.63
C GLU A 190 -37.85 -14.58 17.61
N LYS A 191 -38.92 -13.92 17.16
CA LYS A 191 -40.14 -13.70 17.94
C LYS A 191 -41.28 -14.52 17.34
N SER A 192 -42.21 -14.97 18.18
CA SER A 192 -43.47 -15.58 17.74
C SER A 192 -44.35 -14.54 17.04
N GLN A 193 -45.45 -14.98 16.41
CA GLN A 193 -46.44 -14.07 15.80
C GLN A 193 -46.99 -13.05 16.80
N ARG A 194 -47.04 -13.41 18.09
CA ARG A 194 -47.46 -12.53 19.19
C ARG A 194 -46.33 -11.61 19.71
N GLY A 195 -45.17 -11.62 19.07
CA GLY A 195 -44.02 -10.78 19.43
C GLY A 195 -43.17 -11.29 20.61
N GLN A 196 -43.48 -12.45 21.17
CA GLN A 196 -42.75 -13.03 22.30
C GLN A 196 -41.46 -13.72 21.82
N PRO A 197 -40.34 -13.61 22.55
CA PRO A 197 -39.10 -14.28 22.18
C PRO A 197 -39.26 -15.81 22.21
N ARG A 198 -38.70 -16.51 21.22
CA ARG A 198 -38.66 -17.98 21.21
C ARG A 198 -37.59 -18.49 22.19
N LEU A 199 -38.02 -18.98 23.35
CA LEU A 199 -37.12 -19.43 24.42
C LEU A 199 -36.37 -20.73 24.10
N ALA A 200 -36.94 -21.62 23.26
CA ALA A 200 -36.29 -22.87 22.86
C ALA A 200 -34.86 -22.66 22.35
N ASN A 201 -34.67 -21.69 21.44
CA ASN A 201 -33.36 -21.35 20.87
C ASN A 201 -32.35 -20.87 21.93
N HIS A 202 -32.82 -20.23 23.01
CA HIS A 202 -31.95 -19.78 24.10
C HIS A 202 -31.57 -20.93 25.03
N VAL A 203 -32.53 -21.82 25.33
CA VAL A 203 -32.28 -23.04 26.12
C VAL A 203 -31.26 -23.93 25.41
N ASP A 204 -31.42 -24.17 24.11
CA ASP A 204 -30.47 -24.96 23.31
C ASP A 204 -29.05 -24.39 23.37
N ARG A 205 -28.93 -23.05 23.30
CA ARG A 205 -27.63 -22.37 23.43
C ARG A 205 -27.02 -22.55 24.81
N LEU A 206 -27.81 -22.44 25.88
CA LEU A 206 -27.34 -22.64 27.25
C LEU A 206 -26.89 -24.10 27.47
N LEU A 207 -27.69 -25.07 27.01
CA LEU A 207 -27.33 -26.48 27.08
C LEU A 207 -26.04 -26.78 26.31
N ALA A 208 -25.85 -26.19 25.13
CA ALA A 208 -24.61 -26.33 24.37
C ALA A 208 -23.40 -25.73 25.11
N GLN A 209 -23.58 -24.60 25.82
CA GLN A 209 -22.53 -24.00 26.64
C GLN A 209 -22.17 -24.87 27.84
N ILE A 210 -23.16 -25.40 28.55
CA ILE A 210 -22.96 -26.33 29.68
C ILE A 210 -22.20 -27.57 29.20
N LYS A 211 -22.63 -28.20 28.11
CA LYS A 211 -21.93 -29.37 27.53
C LYS A 211 -20.47 -29.06 27.16
N LYS A 212 -20.18 -27.85 26.68
CA LYS A 212 -18.81 -27.41 26.35
C LYS A 212 -17.95 -27.18 27.59
N GLN A 213 -18.53 -26.89 28.75
CA GLN A 213 -17.78 -26.70 30.01
C GLN A 213 -17.45 -28.01 30.71
N HIS A 214 -18.26 -29.05 30.48
CA HIS A 214 -18.07 -30.38 31.07
C HIS A 214 -17.21 -31.33 30.22
N ASN A 215 -16.91 -30.95 28.98
CA ASN A 215 -15.95 -31.62 28.10
C ASN A 215 -14.64 -30.82 28.07
#